data_AF-A0A9P5U6R4-F1
#
_entry.id   AF-A0A9P5U6R4-F1
#
_cell.length_a   1.000
_cell.length_b   1.000
_cell.length_c   1.000
_cell.angle_alpha   90.00
_cell.angle_beta   90.00
_cell.angle_gamma   90.00
#
_symmetry.space_group_name_H-M   'P 1'
#
loop_
_entity.id
_entity.type
_entity.pdbx_description
1 polymer ?
#
loop_
_entity_poly.entity_id
_entity_poly.type
_entity_poly.pdbx_seq_one_letter_code
_entity_poly.pdbx_strand_id
1 'polypeptide(L)'
;MPNRYQLLFLVSFSLTFGLLLLVSFWVSSWLAARDIHLRNLILIGLPKDPQHPEMDVHSIQDFVQNFSREDAIALAQTPTFLASAGLVAVTFLYFTLFTGERKPVLNPNEWKEFPLVLKTQLSPNTAIYRFSLPKSRDVLGLPIGQHIQVSAEINGKDVMRSYTPTTLDHFDQGHFDLLIKTYEKGNISRHVNLLKIGDRIRVKGPKGAFKYHNKLTGHLGMIAGGTGITPMYQIIRTSVWDSGDATTLNLIYANVNEEDILLRDELEHLHHNSAGRFNIFYVLNNPPPGWKGGVGFVTKEQVAHYMPSQEKDCKILMCGPPPMMGAMKKHLEELKYPAPRTISKIDDQVFLF
;
A
#
# COMPACT_ATOMS: atom_id res chain seq x y z
N MET A 1 24.03 -40.43 40.39
CA MET A 1 23.44 -40.42 39.03
C MET A 1 21.96 -40.09 39.17
N PRO A 2 21.42 -39.10 38.43
CA PRO A 2 19.98 -38.82 38.47
C PRO A 2 19.19 -40.05 38.02
N ASN A 3 18.06 -40.35 38.66
CA ASN A 3 17.24 -41.48 38.24
C ASN A 3 16.53 -41.16 36.91
N ARG A 4 16.05 -42.20 36.21
CA ARG A 4 15.37 -42.08 34.91
C ARG A 4 14.23 -41.04 34.87
N TYR A 5 13.51 -40.85 35.98
CA TYR A 5 12.42 -39.88 36.07
C TYR A 5 12.92 -38.44 36.27
N GLN A 6 14.04 -38.25 36.97
CA GLN A 6 14.70 -36.95 37.08
C GLN A 6 15.28 -36.51 35.73
N LEU A 7 15.80 -37.46 34.94
CA LEU A 7 16.28 -37.17 33.58
C LEU A 7 15.12 -36.78 32.64
N LEU A 8 14.01 -37.51 32.69
CA LEU A 8 12.79 -37.19 31.94
C LEU A 8 12.20 -35.83 32.32
N PHE A 9 12.19 -35.49 33.61
CA PHE A 9 11.78 -34.16 34.07
C PHE A 9 12.70 -33.07 33.52
N LEU A 10 14.02 -33.26 33.56
CA LEU A 10 14.99 -32.29 33.03
C LEU A 10 14.88 -32.11 31.51
N VAL A 11 14.59 -33.19 30.76
CA VAL A 11 14.35 -33.12 29.31
C VAL A 11 13.03 -32.39 29.01
N SER A 12 11.94 -32.72 29.72
CA SER A 12 10.66 -32.03 29.57
C SER A 12 10.75 -30.55 29.96
N PHE A 13 11.47 -30.24 31.05
CA PHE A 13 11.75 -28.88 31.48
C PHE A 13 12.56 -28.13 30.41
N SER A 14 13.63 -28.72 29.90
CA SER A 14 14.49 -28.11 28.87
C SER A 14 13.75 -27.91 27.54
N LEU A 15 12.89 -28.84 27.13
CA LEU A 15 12.05 -28.68 25.93
C LEU A 15 11.01 -27.57 26.10
N THR A 16 10.34 -27.52 27.25
CA THR A 16 9.35 -26.48 27.56
C THR A 16 10.02 -25.11 27.67
N PHE A 17 11.18 -25.05 28.31
CA PHE A 17 11.97 -23.83 28.44
C PHE A 17 12.56 -23.38 27.10
N GLY A 18 13.05 -24.32 26.28
CA GLY A 18 13.50 -24.04 24.91
C GLY A 18 12.37 -23.53 24.02
N LEU A 19 11.17 -24.10 24.12
CA LEU A 19 9.99 -23.59 23.43
C LEU A 19 9.62 -22.18 23.90
N LEU A 20 9.63 -21.92 25.21
CA LEU A 20 9.39 -20.58 25.77
C LEU A 20 10.43 -19.57 25.29
N LEU A 21 11.70 -19.96 25.18
CA LEU A 21 12.75 -19.12 24.62
C LEU A 21 12.51 -18.85 23.13
N LEU A 22 12.16 -19.86 22.33
CA LEU A 22 11.86 -19.68 20.91
C LEU A 22 10.63 -18.77 20.70
N VAL A 23 9.58 -18.94 21.51
CA VAL A 23 8.41 -18.05 21.51
C VAL A 23 8.82 -16.65 21.92
N SER A 24 9.67 -16.48 22.94
CA SER A 24 10.19 -15.18 23.37
C SER A 24 11.04 -14.51 22.28
N PHE A 25 11.90 -15.26 21.57
CA PHE A 25 12.65 -14.77 20.42
C PHE A 25 11.74 -14.38 19.25
N TRP A 26 10.70 -15.16 18.99
CA TRP A 26 9.72 -14.85 17.95
C TRP A 26 8.88 -13.62 18.30
N VAL A 27 8.37 -13.51 19.53
CA VAL A 27 7.62 -12.35 20.01
C VAL A 27 8.49 -11.10 19.99
N SER A 28 9.75 -11.19 20.43
CA SER A 28 10.68 -10.06 20.39
C SER A 28 11.03 -9.63 18.96
N SER A 29 11.19 -10.57 18.02
CA SER A 29 11.36 -10.26 16.61
C SER A 29 10.11 -9.63 15.99
N TRP A 30 8.92 -10.14 16.32
CA TRP A 30 7.64 -9.60 15.86
C TRP A 30 7.36 -8.19 16.40
N LEU A 31 7.72 -7.91 17.66
CA LEU A 31 7.65 -6.59 18.26
C LEU A 31 8.70 -5.64 17.68
N ALA A 32 9.92 -6.10 17.43
CA ALA A 32 10.97 -5.31 16.77
C ALA A 32 10.58 -4.90 15.35
N ALA A 33 9.87 -5.76 14.61
CA ALA A 33 9.30 -5.41 13.30
C ALA A 33 8.20 -4.34 13.36
N ARG A 34 7.77 -3.96 14.57
CA ARG A 34 6.78 -2.90 14.85
C ARG A 34 7.39 -1.73 15.65
N ASP A 35 8.72 -1.63 15.67
CA ASP A 35 9.48 -0.62 16.42
C ASP A 35 9.28 -0.66 17.95
N ILE A 36 8.84 -1.81 18.48
CA ILE A 36 8.66 -2.05 19.92
C ILE A 36 9.79 -2.97 20.39
N HIS A 37 10.83 -2.41 20.99
CA HIS A 37 11.95 -3.20 21.51
C HIS A 37 11.72 -3.61 22.97
N LEU A 38 11.40 -4.88 23.22
CA LEU A 38 11.24 -5.44 24.58
C LEU A 38 12.42 -5.19 25.51
N ARG A 39 13.65 -5.09 24.97
CA ARG A 39 14.86 -4.76 25.75
C ARG A 39 14.76 -3.40 26.45
N ASN A 40 13.94 -2.48 25.93
CA ASN A 40 13.75 -1.15 26.52
C ASN A 40 12.68 -1.15 27.62
N LEU A 41 11.83 -2.18 27.70
CA LEU A 41 10.80 -2.32 28.75
C LEU A 41 11.35 -2.97 30.03
N ILE A 42 12.31 -3.89 29.91
CA ILE A 42 12.77 -4.74 31.03
C ILE A 42 14.07 -4.19 31.67
N LEU A 43 14.78 -3.26 31.03
CA LEU A 43 16.06 -2.70 31.49
C LEU A 43 15.97 -1.24 31.96
N ILE A 44 14.83 -0.80 32.51
CA ILE A 44 14.80 0.43 33.30
C ILE A 44 15.51 0.14 34.63
N GLY A 45 16.78 0.55 34.74
CA GLY A 45 17.45 0.74 36.03
C GLY A 45 18.47 -0.31 36.49
N LEU A 46 19.01 -1.19 35.63
CA LEU A 46 20.09 -2.11 36.03
C LEU A 46 21.33 -2.04 35.10
N PRO A 47 22.56 -2.05 35.66
CA PRO A 47 23.80 -2.06 34.89
C PRO A 47 24.04 -3.43 34.23
N LYS A 48 24.70 -3.42 33.06
CA LYS A 48 25.04 -4.63 32.28
C LYS A 48 26.33 -5.24 32.81
N ASP A 49 26.29 -6.51 33.23
CA ASP A 49 27.45 -7.30 33.66
C ASP A 49 27.83 -8.32 32.55
N PRO A 50 29.11 -8.40 32.12
CA PRO A 50 29.57 -9.36 31.13
C PRO A 50 30.18 -10.60 31.79
N GLN A 51 29.38 -11.59 32.17
CA GLN A 51 29.86 -12.96 32.39
C GLN A 51 28.68 -13.96 32.32
N HIS A 52 28.63 -14.77 31.26
CA HIS A 52 27.77 -15.94 31.18
C HIS A 52 28.65 -17.21 31.12
N PRO A 53 28.35 -18.25 31.91
CA PRO A 53 29.04 -19.53 31.77
C PRO A 53 28.54 -20.27 30.52
N GLU A 54 29.47 -20.87 29.76
CA GLU A 54 29.15 -21.71 28.61
C GLU A 54 28.47 -23.03 29.04
N MET A 55 27.45 -23.42 28.30
CA MET A 55 26.68 -24.65 28.53
C MET A 55 27.44 -25.84 27.93
N ASP A 56 27.61 -26.91 28.71
CA ASP A 56 28.39 -28.09 28.32
C ASP A 56 27.68 -28.94 27.24
N VAL A 57 28.18 -28.84 26.01
CA VAL A 57 27.63 -29.43 24.78
C VAL A 57 27.77 -30.96 24.75
N HIS A 58 28.66 -31.55 25.57
CA HIS A 58 28.91 -33.00 25.56
C HIS A 58 27.72 -33.84 26.04
N SER A 59 26.92 -33.33 26.98
CA SER A 59 25.75 -34.07 27.52
C SER A 59 24.62 -34.29 26.51
N ILE A 60 24.51 -33.42 25.50
CA ILE A 60 23.45 -33.45 24.50
C ILE A 60 23.78 -34.48 23.40
N GLN A 61 25.06 -34.58 23.01
CA GLN A 61 25.50 -35.55 22.01
C GLN A 61 25.36 -37.00 22.48
N ASP A 62 25.70 -37.28 23.73
CA ASP A 62 25.54 -38.62 24.32
C ASP A 62 24.07 -39.03 24.48
N PHE A 63 23.18 -38.06 24.73
CA PHE A 63 21.74 -38.29 24.78
C PHE A 63 21.16 -38.60 23.40
N VAL A 64 21.56 -37.86 22.36
CA VAL A 64 21.09 -38.09 20.98
C VAL A 64 21.55 -39.45 20.46
N GLN A 65 22.75 -39.89 20.81
CA GLN A 65 23.27 -41.20 20.38
C GLN A 65 22.59 -42.39 21.08
N ASN A 66 22.06 -42.20 22.29
CA ASN A 66 21.40 -43.25 23.07
C ASN A 66 19.87 -43.19 23.05
N PHE A 67 19.30 -42.27 22.27
CA PHE A 67 17.85 -42.10 22.17
C PHE A 67 17.22 -43.26 21.38
N SER A 68 16.57 -44.18 22.09
CA SER A 68 16.01 -45.39 21.50
C SER A 68 14.56 -45.20 21.02
N ARG A 69 14.09 -46.14 20.19
CA ARG A 69 12.70 -46.15 19.72
C ARG A 69 11.69 -46.33 20.87
N GLU A 70 12.08 -46.99 21.95
CA GLU A 70 11.23 -47.19 23.14
C GLU A 70 11.10 -45.91 23.95
N ASP A 71 12.18 -45.14 24.08
CA ASP A 71 12.17 -43.83 24.75
C ASP A 71 11.31 -42.81 23.99
N ALA A 72 11.33 -42.86 22.66
CA ALA A 72 10.45 -42.05 21.81
C ALA A 72 8.97 -42.38 22.04
N ILE A 73 8.62 -43.67 22.19
CA ILE A 73 7.23 -44.10 22.45
C ILE A 73 6.79 -43.69 23.86
N ALA A 74 7.65 -43.86 24.87
CA ALA A 74 7.37 -43.45 26.23
C ALA A 74 7.16 -41.94 26.34
N LEU A 75 7.99 -41.13 25.67
CA LEU A 75 7.85 -39.68 25.60
C LEU A 75 6.53 -39.29 24.93
N ALA A 76 6.17 -39.95 23.82
CA ALA A 76 4.95 -39.68 23.07
C ALA A 76 3.65 -39.95 23.87
N GLN A 77 3.71 -40.83 24.87
CA GLN A 77 2.58 -41.18 25.73
C GLN A 77 2.48 -40.30 26.99
N THR A 78 3.45 -39.42 27.24
CA THR A 78 3.37 -38.52 28.40
C THR A 78 2.27 -37.47 28.20
N PRO A 79 1.47 -37.16 29.24
CA PRO A 79 0.45 -36.11 29.17
C PRO A 79 1.02 -34.75 28.72
N THR A 80 2.27 -34.46 29.11
CA THR A 80 2.97 -33.23 28.76
C THR A 80 3.33 -33.15 27.28
N PHE A 81 3.79 -34.26 26.68
CA PHE A 81 4.06 -34.31 25.24
C PHE A 81 2.78 -34.21 24.41
N LEU A 82 1.70 -34.87 24.84
CA LEU A 82 0.41 -34.76 24.17
C LEU A 82 -0.16 -33.33 24.24
N ALA A 83 -0.03 -32.66 25.39
CA ALA A 83 -0.44 -31.26 25.55
C ALA A 83 0.39 -30.30 24.70
N SER A 84 1.72 -30.48 24.63
CA SER A 84 2.60 -29.64 23.81
C SER A 84 2.42 -29.90 22.32
N ALA A 85 2.29 -31.15 21.89
CA ALA A 85 1.96 -31.51 20.51
C ALA A 85 0.60 -30.96 20.10
N GLY A 86 -0.40 -31.00 20.99
CA GLY A 86 -1.70 -30.39 20.79
C GLY A 86 -1.61 -28.87 20.62
N LEU A 87 -0.84 -28.18 21.45
CA LEU A 87 -0.63 -26.72 21.34
C LEU A 87 0.08 -26.34 20.03
N VAL A 88 1.11 -27.10 19.63
CA VAL A 88 1.81 -26.90 18.36
C VAL A 88 0.87 -27.14 17.19
N ALA A 89 0.06 -28.20 17.22
CA ALA A 89 -0.92 -28.49 16.18
C ALA A 89 -2.00 -27.40 16.11
N VAL A 90 -2.52 -26.90 17.23
CA VAL A 90 -3.49 -25.80 17.27
C VAL A 90 -2.87 -24.50 16.77
N THR A 91 -1.62 -24.21 17.12
CA THR A 91 -0.91 -23.02 16.65
C THR A 91 -0.61 -23.11 15.15
N PHE A 92 -0.21 -24.27 14.66
CA PHE A 92 0.00 -24.53 13.24
C PHE A 92 -1.32 -24.49 12.46
N LEU A 93 -2.40 -25.05 13.00
CA LEU A 93 -3.74 -24.98 12.43
C LEU A 93 -4.24 -23.54 12.43
N TYR A 94 -4.02 -22.79 13.51
CA TYR A 94 -4.33 -21.37 13.60
C TYR A 94 -3.53 -20.57 12.57
N PHE A 95 -2.24 -20.83 12.41
CA PHE A 95 -1.41 -20.16 11.41
C PHE A 95 -1.88 -20.51 9.99
N THR A 96 -2.05 -21.79 9.67
CA THR A 96 -2.52 -22.22 8.34
C THR A 96 -3.93 -21.71 7.99
N LEU A 97 -4.86 -21.64 8.96
CA LEU A 97 -6.21 -21.13 8.75
C LEU A 97 -6.28 -19.59 8.77
N PHE A 98 -5.50 -18.94 9.63
CA PHE A 98 -5.57 -17.50 9.92
C PHE A 98 -4.31 -16.72 9.52
N THR A 99 -3.40 -17.26 8.73
CA THR A 99 -2.28 -16.53 8.08
C THR A 99 -2.13 -16.90 6.60
N GLY A 100 -3.24 -17.23 5.94
CA GLY A 100 -3.26 -17.43 4.49
C GLY A 100 -2.65 -16.25 3.72
N GLU A 101 -1.96 -16.58 2.63
CA GLU A 101 -1.25 -15.60 1.79
C GLU A 101 -2.19 -14.52 1.24
N ARG A 102 -1.67 -13.29 1.15
CA ARG A 102 -2.34 -12.17 0.46
C ARG A 102 -2.41 -12.51 -1.03
N LYS A 103 -3.59 -12.85 -1.54
CA LYS A 103 -3.74 -13.18 -2.97
C LYS A 103 -4.15 -11.95 -3.76
N PRO A 104 -3.39 -11.55 -4.81
CA PRO A 104 -3.82 -10.51 -5.72
C PRO A 104 -5.03 -11.00 -6.52
N VAL A 105 -6.08 -10.18 -6.58
CA VAL A 105 -7.36 -10.58 -7.17
C VAL A 105 -7.53 -10.12 -8.62
N LEU A 106 -6.80 -9.08 -9.04
CA LEU A 106 -6.89 -8.55 -10.40
C LEU A 106 -6.44 -9.58 -11.45
N ASN A 107 -7.12 -9.59 -12.61
CA ASN A 107 -6.71 -10.35 -13.79
C ASN A 107 -6.64 -9.39 -15.01
N PRO A 108 -5.50 -9.27 -15.71
CA PRO A 108 -5.35 -8.30 -16.78
C PRO A 108 -6.15 -8.65 -18.04
N ASN A 109 -6.57 -9.90 -18.19
CA ASN A 109 -7.23 -10.41 -19.39
C ASN A 109 -8.72 -10.67 -19.17
N GLU A 110 -9.13 -10.96 -17.94
CA GLU A 110 -10.51 -11.33 -17.59
C GLU A 110 -11.23 -10.23 -16.80
N TRP A 111 -12.54 -10.12 -17.03
CA TRP A 111 -13.39 -9.28 -16.20
C TRP A 111 -13.77 -10.03 -14.93
N LYS A 112 -13.64 -9.36 -13.78
CA LYS A 112 -14.07 -9.86 -12.47
C LYS A 112 -15.08 -8.90 -11.86
N GLU A 113 -15.99 -9.42 -11.06
CA GLU A 113 -17.06 -8.62 -10.48
C GLU A 113 -16.88 -8.44 -8.97
N PHE A 114 -16.99 -7.20 -8.51
CA PHE A 114 -16.82 -6.83 -7.12
C PHE A 114 -18.06 -6.09 -6.61
N PRO A 115 -18.67 -6.53 -5.49
CA PRO A 115 -19.88 -5.90 -4.97
C PRO A 115 -19.54 -4.61 -4.22
N LEU A 116 -20.39 -3.59 -4.38
CA LEU A 116 -20.38 -2.35 -3.63
C LEU A 116 -20.84 -2.64 -2.20
N VAL A 117 -20.00 -2.34 -1.21
CA VAL A 117 -20.32 -2.57 0.22
C VAL A 117 -20.50 -1.30 1.00
N LEU A 118 -19.93 -0.18 0.53
CA LEU A 118 -20.10 1.13 1.16
C LEU A 118 -20.02 2.25 0.10
N LYS A 119 -20.87 3.26 0.25
CA LYS A 119 -20.85 4.50 -0.51
C LYS A 119 -20.78 5.67 0.48
N THR A 120 -19.69 6.44 0.42
CA THR A 120 -19.50 7.63 1.26
C THR A 120 -19.61 8.87 0.37
N GLN A 121 -20.67 9.65 0.57
CA GLN A 121 -20.87 10.89 -0.18
C GLN A 121 -19.94 11.98 0.36
N LEU A 122 -19.15 12.62 -0.52
CA LEU A 122 -18.24 13.71 -0.14
C LEU A 122 -18.80 15.08 -0.55
N SER A 123 -19.40 15.17 -1.73
CA SER A 123 -20.03 16.39 -2.26
C SER A 123 -21.20 16.00 -3.18
N PRO A 124 -22.06 16.92 -3.66
CA PRO A 124 -23.21 16.56 -4.50
C PRO A 124 -22.87 15.71 -5.73
N ASN A 125 -21.67 15.87 -6.29
CA ASN A 125 -21.22 15.12 -7.46
C ASN A 125 -20.06 14.16 -7.18
N THR A 126 -19.55 14.03 -5.95
CA THR A 126 -18.39 13.17 -5.65
C THR A 126 -18.65 12.26 -4.47
N ALA A 127 -18.27 10.99 -4.63
CA ALA A 127 -18.36 9.99 -3.57
C ALA A 127 -17.20 8.98 -3.66
N ILE A 128 -16.92 8.33 -2.54
CA ILE A 128 -16.06 7.15 -2.44
C ILE A 128 -16.94 5.91 -2.48
N TYR A 129 -16.60 4.98 -3.37
CA TYR A 129 -17.28 3.71 -3.55
C TYR A 129 -16.33 2.59 -3.15
N ARG A 130 -16.68 1.87 -2.08
CA ARG A 130 -15.90 0.75 -1.56
C ARG A 130 -16.44 -0.57 -2.06
N PHE A 131 -15.59 -1.33 -2.71
CA PHE A 131 -15.93 -2.65 -3.25
C PHE A 131 -15.19 -3.74 -2.49
N SER A 132 -15.90 -4.80 -2.07
CA SER A 132 -15.25 -5.89 -1.34
C SER A 132 -14.52 -6.84 -2.27
N LEU A 133 -13.39 -7.35 -1.80
CA LEU A 133 -12.67 -8.45 -2.43
C LEU A 133 -13.26 -9.81 -2.00
N PRO A 134 -12.92 -10.92 -2.69
CA PRO A 134 -13.49 -12.23 -2.39
C PRO A 134 -13.25 -12.70 -0.95
N LYS A 135 -12.10 -12.34 -0.37
CA LYS A 135 -11.78 -12.61 1.04
C LYS A 135 -11.30 -11.35 1.74
N SER A 136 -11.51 -11.31 3.06
CA SER A 136 -11.15 -10.17 3.92
C SER A 136 -9.65 -9.83 3.95
N ARG A 137 -8.78 -10.77 3.55
CA ARG A 137 -7.32 -10.61 3.52
C ARG A 137 -6.74 -10.53 2.12
N ASP A 138 -7.58 -10.67 1.11
CA ASP A 138 -7.15 -10.45 -0.27
C ASP A 138 -6.72 -8.99 -0.42
N VAL A 139 -5.84 -8.76 -1.39
CA VAL A 139 -5.42 -7.42 -1.80
C VAL A 139 -5.79 -7.22 -3.26
N LEU A 140 -5.90 -5.97 -3.70
CA LEU A 140 -6.29 -5.71 -5.08
C LEU A 140 -5.23 -6.28 -6.04
N GLY A 141 -3.94 -6.14 -5.69
CA GLY A 141 -2.83 -6.58 -6.52
C GLY A 141 -2.55 -5.59 -7.64
N LEU A 142 -2.66 -4.29 -7.35
CA LEU A 142 -2.47 -3.21 -8.31
C LEU A 142 -1.08 -2.58 -8.12
N PRO A 143 -0.13 -2.78 -9.07
CA PRO A 143 1.16 -2.11 -9.01
C PRO A 143 1.01 -0.59 -9.01
N ILE A 144 1.89 0.09 -8.27
CA ILE A 144 1.85 1.55 -8.11
C ILE A 144 2.17 2.22 -9.46
N GLY A 145 1.30 3.13 -9.90
CA GLY A 145 1.35 3.72 -11.23
C GLY A 145 0.41 3.08 -12.25
N GLN A 146 -0.19 1.93 -11.92
CA GLN A 146 -1.18 1.29 -12.77
C GLN A 146 -2.61 1.61 -12.30
N HIS A 147 -3.57 1.34 -13.18
CA HIS A 147 -4.99 1.56 -12.93
C HIS A 147 -5.82 0.33 -13.27
N ILE A 148 -7.10 0.36 -12.93
CA ILE A 148 -8.09 -0.64 -13.34
C ILE A 148 -9.00 -0.07 -14.41
N GLN A 149 -9.60 -0.94 -15.21
CA GLN A 149 -10.71 -0.62 -16.09
C GLN A 149 -12.01 -1.07 -15.44
N VAL A 150 -13.00 -0.18 -15.40
CA VAL A 150 -14.38 -0.47 -15.01
C VAL A 150 -15.24 -0.46 -16.26
N SER A 151 -16.07 -1.49 -16.43
CA SER A 151 -17.03 -1.56 -17.55
C SER A 151 -18.46 -1.71 -17.09
N ALA A 152 -19.37 -1.24 -17.93
CA ALA A 152 -20.80 -1.46 -17.81
C ALA A 152 -21.43 -1.50 -19.20
N GLU A 153 -22.48 -2.29 -19.35
CA GLU A 153 -23.32 -2.27 -20.53
C GLU A 153 -24.30 -1.09 -20.42
N ILE A 154 -24.23 -0.14 -21.36
CA ILE A 154 -25.07 1.05 -21.39
C ILE A 154 -25.68 1.14 -22.78
N ASN A 155 -27.01 1.02 -22.87
CA ASN A 155 -27.77 1.02 -24.13
C ASN A 155 -27.27 -0.05 -25.12
N GLY A 156 -27.04 -1.28 -24.65
CA GLY A 156 -26.57 -2.40 -25.46
C GLY A 156 -25.11 -2.30 -25.91
N LYS A 157 -24.33 -1.35 -25.38
CA LYS A 157 -22.92 -1.17 -25.70
C LYS A 157 -22.08 -1.30 -24.43
N ASP A 158 -21.03 -2.11 -24.51
CA ASP A 158 -20.02 -2.19 -23.46
C ASP A 158 -19.15 -0.93 -23.47
N VAL A 159 -19.32 -0.09 -22.45
CA VAL A 159 -18.51 1.11 -22.23
C VAL A 159 -17.51 0.79 -21.13
N MET A 160 -16.27 1.25 -21.27
CA MET A 160 -15.26 1.13 -20.21
C MET A 160 -14.54 2.45 -19.94
N ARG A 161 -14.11 2.65 -18.69
CA ARG A 161 -13.29 3.79 -18.26
C ARG A 161 -12.21 3.35 -17.27
N SER A 162 -11.10 4.07 -17.26
CA SER A 162 -10.00 3.83 -16.32
C SER A 162 -10.24 4.56 -15.00
N TYR A 163 -9.90 3.89 -13.90
CA TYR A 163 -9.92 4.45 -12.55
C TYR A 163 -8.67 3.98 -11.79
N THR A 164 -8.03 4.89 -11.07
CA THR A 164 -6.99 4.52 -10.09
C THR A 164 -7.62 4.51 -8.70
N PRO A 165 -7.66 3.36 -8.01
CA PRO A 165 -8.10 3.26 -6.62
C PRO A 165 -7.25 4.14 -5.69
N THR A 166 -7.87 4.65 -4.63
CA THR A 166 -7.18 5.44 -3.58
C THR A 166 -6.60 4.55 -2.46
N THR A 167 -6.96 3.27 -2.45
CA THR A 167 -6.43 2.23 -1.55
C THR A 167 -5.11 1.65 -2.06
N LEU A 168 -4.28 1.17 -1.13
CA LEU A 168 -2.99 0.54 -1.40
C LEU A 168 -2.89 -0.83 -0.71
N ASP A 169 -2.37 -1.84 -1.40
CA ASP A 169 -2.33 -3.25 -0.93
C ASP A 169 -1.62 -3.45 0.43
N HIS A 170 -0.73 -2.54 0.83
CA HIS A 170 -0.03 -2.63 2.11
C HIS A 170 -0.86 -2.11 3.30
N PHE A 171 -1.81 -1.20 3.07
CA PHE A 171 -2.69 -0.64 4.10
C PHE A 171 -4.09 -1.26 4.09
N ASP A 172 -4.57 -1.62 2.90
CA ASP A 172 -5.98 -1.90 2.64
C ASP A 172 -6.13 -3.36 2.23
N GLN A 173 -6.89 -4.12 3.03
CA GLN A 173 -7.19 -5.54 2.79
C GLN A 173 -8.70 -5.74 2.68
N GLY A 174 -9.10 -6.72 1.86
CA GLY A 174 -10.48 -7.14 1.70
C GLY A 174 -11.37 -6.17 0.93
N HIS A 175 -10.85 -5.02 0.49
CA HIS A 175 -11.59 -4.04 -0.29
C HIS A 175 -10.68 -3.15 -1.14
N PHE A 176 -11.28 -2.38 -2.04
CA PHE A 176 -10.66 -1.23 -2.68
C PHE A 176 -11.66 -0.09 -2.84
N ASP A 177 -11.16 1.15 -2.85
CA ASP A 177 -12.01 2.34 -2.93
C ASP A 177 -11.77 3.09 -4.25
N LEU A 178 -12.88 3.48 -4.89
CA LEU A 178 -12.88 4.36 -6.04
C LEU A 178 -13.48 5.72 -5.66
N LEU A 179 -12.66 6.76 -5.76
CA LEU A 179 -13.10 8.14 -5.68
C LEU A 179 -13.63 8.58 -7.06
N ILE A 180 -14.93 8.82 -7.17
CA ILE A 180 -15.57 9.09 -8.46
C ILE A 180 -16.38 10.39 -8.41
N LYS A 181 -16.01 11.32 -9.29
CA LYS A 181 -16.85 12.47 -9.66
C LYS A 181 -17.85 12.06 -10.74
N THR A 182 -19.13 12.26 -10.46
CA THR A 182 -20.26 12.00 -11.32
C THR A 182 -20.46 13.20 -12.24
N TYR A 183 -20.56 12.93 -13.54
CA TYR A 183 -20.86 13.92 -14.56
C TYR A 183 -22.23 13.61 -15.13
N GLU A 184 -23.05 14.64 -15.35
CA GLU A 184 -24.42 14.49 -15.86
C GLU A 184 -24.46 13.71 -17.19
N LYS A 185 -23.56 14.06 -18.11
CA LYS A 185 -23.34 13.37 -19.40
C LYS A 185 -22.32 12.23 -19.31
N GLY A 186 -21.95 11.83 -18.10
CA GLY A 186 -21.01 10.73 -17.86
C GLY A 186 -21.67 9.38 -18.07
N ASN A 187 -20.96 8.46 -18.73
CA ASN A 187 -21.43 7.09 -18.92
C ASN A 187 -21.20 6.27 -17.64
N ILE A 188 -19.94 5.86 -17.41
CA ILE A 188 -19.59 4.98 -16.28
C ILE A 188 -19.76 5.67 -14.93
N SER A 189 -19.41 6.96 -14.81
CA SER A 189 -19.56 7.67 -13.54
C SER A 189 -21.03 7.77 -13.09
N ARG A 190 -21.96 8.01 -14.02
CA ARG A 190 -23.40 7.97 -13.73
C ARG A 190 -23.88 6.56 -13.39
N HIS A 191 -23.40 5.54 -14.13
CA HIS A 191 -23.72 4.15 -13.82
C HIS A 191 -23.30 3.77 -12.39
N VAL A 192 -22.06 4.10 -12.01
CA VAL A 192 -21.55 3.81 -10.64
C VAL A 192 -22.34 4.60 -9.58
N ASN A 193 -22.72 5.84 -9.85
CA ASN A 193 -23.52 6.63 -8.91
C ASN A 193 -24.90 6.02 -8.60
N LEU A 194 -25.48 5.30 -9.55
CA LEU A 194 -26.79 4.67 -9.42
C LEU A 194 -26.75 3.29 -8.74
N LEU A 195 -25.55 2.74 -8.50
CA LEU A 195 -25.41 1.46 -7.81
C LEU A 195 -25.94 1.54 -6.38
N LYS A 196 -26.61 0.49 -5.96
CA LYS A 196 -27.03 0.23 -4.59
C LYS A 196 -26.00 -0.69 -3.92
N ILE A 197 -25.98 -0.66 -2.59
CA ILE A 197 -25.17 -1.61 -1.82
C ILE A 197 -25.59 -3.05 -2.20
N GLY A 198 -24.61 -3.89 -2.50
CA GLY A 198 -24.79 -5.25 -3.02
C GLY A 198 -24.65 -5.35 -4.55
N ASP A 199 -24.88 -4.27 -5.31
CA ASP A 199 -24.67 -4.27 -6.76
C ASP A 199 -23.18 -4.43 -7.09
N ARG A 200 -22.87 -4.98 -8.28
CA ARG A 200 -21.50 -5.33 -8.66
C ARG A 200 -20.98 -4.43 -9.78
N ILE A 201 -19.67 -4.18 -9.78
CA ILE A 201 -18.96 -3.59 -10.91
C ILE A 201 -18.08 -4.62 -11.61
N ARG A 202 -18.00 -4.53 -12.94
CA ARG A 202 -17.05 -5.32 -13.74
C ARG A 202 -15.71 -4.60 -13.83
N VAL A 203 -14.66 -5.25 -13.34
CA VAL A 203 -13.29 -4.71 -13.26
C VAL A 203 -12.30 -5.62 -14.01
N LYS A 204 -11.36 -5.01 -14.73
CA LYS A 204 -10.21 -5.68 -15.36
C LYS A 204 -8.94 -4.90 -15.07
N GLY A 205 -7.84 -5.58 -14.78
CA GLY A 205 -6.58 -4.92 -14.45
C GLY A 205 -5.52 -5.90 -13.95
N PRO A 206 -4.29 -5.43 -13.69
CA PRO A 206 -3.86 -4.04 -13.82
C PRO A 206 -3.67 -3.62 -15.29
N LYS A 207 -3.76 -2.31 -15.55
CA LYS A 207 -3.53 -1.66 -16.86
C LYS A 207 -2.63 -0.44 -16.71
N GLY A 208 -2.00 -0.03 -17.81
CA GLY A 208 -1.06 1.10 -17.85
C GLY A 208 0.40 0.65 -17.84
N ALA A 209 1.28 1.49 -18.39
CA ALA A 209 2.71 1.18 -18.52
C ALA A 209 3.55 1.69 -17.36
N PHE A 210 3.05 2.66 -16.58
CA PHE A 210 3.80 3.25 -15.48
C PHE A 210 3.90 2.28 -14.29
N LYS A 211 5.11 2.14 -13.74
CA LYS A 211 5.37 1.35 -12.53
C LYS A 211 6.36 2.12 -11.66
N TYR A 212 5.88 2.60 -10.52
CA TYR A 212 6.70 3.34 -9.58
C TYR A 212 7.54 2.40 -8.71
N HIS A 213 8.77 2.82 -8.42
CA HIS A 213 9.62 2.30 -7.35
C HIS A 213 10.54 3.43 -6.87
N ASN A 214 11.04 3.35 -5.64
CA ASN A 214 11.85 4.37 -4.95
C ASN A 214 13.25 4.66 -5.58
N LYS A 215 13.55 4.08 -6.74
CA LYS A 215 14.78 4.30 -7.52
C LYS A 215 14.47 4.73 -8.97
N LEU A 216 13.21 5.07 -9.25
CA LEU A 216 12.79 5.40 -10.61
C LEU A 216 13.39 6.71 -11.09
N THR A 217 13.44 7.71 -10.20
CA THR A 217 14.00 9.04 -10.48
C THR A 217 14.19 9.81 -9.16
N GLY A 218 15.14 10.74 -9.11
CA GLY A 218 15.36 11.63 -7.97
C GLY A 218 14.23 12.67 -7.76
N HIS A 219 13.57 13.10 -8.84
CA HIS A 219 12.52 14.11 -8.77
C HIS A 219 11.28 13.75 -9.60
N LEU A 220 10.10 13.84 -8.99
CA LEU A 220 8.82 13.60 -9.66
C LEU A 220 7.96 14.87 -9.64
N GLY A 221 7.83 15.51 -10.79
CA GLY A 221 6.84 16.56 -11.02
C GLY A 221 5.50 15.93 -11.39
N MET A 222 4.40 16.43 -10.84
CA MET A 222 3.05 15.94 -11.08
C MET A 222 2.13 17.11 -11.37
N ILE A 223 1.34 17.01 -12.44
CA ILE A 223 0.35 18.02 -12.81
C ILE A 223 -1.00 17.33 -12.94
N ALA A 224 -1.89 17.61 -12.00
CA ALA A 224 -3.20 16.96 -11.89
C ALA A 224 -4.34 17.96 -12.06
N GLY A 225 -5.42 17.53 -12.72
CA GLY A 225 -6.67 18.29 -12.83
C GLY A 225 -7.87 17.49 -12.36
N GLY A 226 -8.64 18.00 -11.40
CA GLY A 226 -9.85 17.35 -10.90
C GLY A 226 -9.60 15.89 -10.46
N THR A 227 -10.30 14.93 -11.08
CA THR A 227 -10.14 13.48 -10.78
C THR A 227 -8.80 12.89 -11.22
N GLY A 228 -7.99 13.63 -11.99
CA GLY A 228 -6.62 13.24 -12.34
C GLY A 228 -5.66 13.19 -11.15
N ILE A 229 -6.12 13.51 -9.94
CA ILE A 229 -5.35 13.40 -8.71
C ILE A 229 -5.09 11.95 -8.28
N THR A 230 -5.97 10.99 -8.59
CA THR A 230 -5.86 9.65 -7.98
C THR A 230 -4.63 8.85 -8.43
N PRO A 231 -4.14 8.92 -9.69
CA PRO A 231 -2.84 8.34 -10.05
C PRO A 231 -1.67 8.98 -9.29
N MET A 232 -1.72 10.30 -9.08
CA MET A 232 -0.69 11.02 -8.34
C MET A 232 -0.71 10.64 -6.86
N TYR A 233 -1.90 10.63 -6.26
CA TYR A 233 -2.11 10.27 -4.86
C TYR A 233 -1.58 8.85 -4.55
N GLN A 234 -1.81 7.89 -5.46
CA GLN A 234 -1.30 6.53 -5.31
C GLN A 234 0.24 6.51 -5.19
N ILE A 235 0.94 7.30 -6.01
CA ILE A 235 2.39 7.40 -6.01
C ILE A 235 2.89 8.17 -4.78
N ILE A 236 2.29 9.32 -4.49
CA ILE A 236 2.66 10.18 -3.36
C ILE A 236 2.54 9.41 -2.05
N ARG A 237 1.40 8.76 -1.80
CA ARG A 237 1.16 7.98 -0.59
C ARG A 237 2.17 6.84 -0.45
N THR A 238 2.54 6.18 -1.56
CA THR A 238 3.57 5.13 -1.55
C THR A 238 4.95 5.69 -1.19
N SER A 239 5.37 6.78 -1.83
CA SER A 239 6.71 7.36 -1.67
C SER A 239 6.90 8.08 -0.33
N VAL A 240 5.86 8.69 0.21
CA VAL A 240 5.91 9.32 1.54
C VAL A 240 5.98 8.25 2.64
N TRP A 241 5.31 7.11 2.45
CA TRP A 241 5.33 6.01 3.41
C TRP A 241 6.66 5.25 3.46
N ASP A 242 7.32 5.06 2.31
CA ASP A 242 8.61 4.37 2.25
C ASP A 242 9.74 5.26 2.80
N SER A 243 10.25 4.94 3.99
CA SER A 243 11.37 5.66 4.61
C SER A 243 12.68 5.52 3.83
N GLY A 244 12.81 4.52 2.95
CA GLY A 244 13.94 4.34 2.05
C GLY A 244 13.81 5.13 0.76
N ASP A 245 12.68 5.80 0.53
CA ASP A 245 12.42 6.59 -0.67
C ASP A 245 12.89 8.03 -0.50
N ALA A 246 13.88 8.41 -1.30
CA ALA A 246 14.47 9.74 -1.32
C ALA A 246 13.92 10.64 -2.44
N THR A 247 12.96 10.16 -3.24
CA THR A 247 12.38 10.94 -4.34
C THR A 247 11.70 12.20 -3.80
N THR A 248 12.03 13.35 -4.41
CA THR A 248 11.33 14.62 -4.16
C THR A 248 10.11 14.72 -5.07
N LEU A 249 8.95 15.03 -4.50
CA LEU A 249 7.66 15.10 -5.19
C LEU A 249 7.17 16.54 -5.24
N ASN A 250 6.77 17.03 -6.41
CA ASN A 250 6.15 18.34 -6.56
C ASN A 250 4.84 18.20 -7.33
N LEU A 251 3.73 18.63 -6.75
CA LEU A 251 2.40 18.54 -7.34
C LEU A 251 1.85 19.94 -7.64
N ILE A 252 1.50 20.21 -8.89
CA ILE A 252 0.55 21.28 -9.24
C ILE A 252 -0.83 20.63 -9.35
N TYR A 253 -1.78 21.06 -8.52
CA TYR A 253 -3.14 20.55 -8.53
C TYR A 253 -4.16 21.62 -8.87
N ALA A 254 -4.82 21.46 -10.03
CA ALA A 254 -5.73 22.45 -10.59
C ALA A 254 -7.20 22.03 -10.51
N ASN A 255 -8.04 22.93 -10.00
CA ASN A 255 -9.49 22.73 -9.86
C ASN A 255 -10.26 24.01 -10.21
N VAL A 256 -11.58 23.91 -10.37
CA VAL A 256 -12.41 25.09 -10.68
C VAL A 256 -12.63 25.91 -9.41
N ASN A 257 -13.26 25.33 -8.40
CA ASN A 257 -13.53 25.96 -7.11
C ASN A 257 -12.74 25.25 -5.99
N GLU A 258 -12.69 25.85 -4.80
CA GLU A 258 -11.96 25.27 -3.66
C GLU A 258 -12.57 23.95 -3.18
N GLU A 259 -13.90 23.84 -3.18
CA GLU A 259 -14.65 22.64 -2.83
C GLU A 259 -14.47 21.48 -3.83
N ASP A 260 -13.89 21.77 -5.01
CA ASP A 260 -13.57 20.74 -6.00
C ASP A 260 -12.22 20.07 -5.72
N ILE A 261 -11.42 20.55 -4.76
CA ILE A 261 -10.11 19.96 -4.41
C ILE A 261 -10.35 18.63 -3.71
N LEU A 262 -10.16 17.54 -4.46
CA LEU A 262 -10.34 16.20 -3.94
C LEU A 262 -9.12 15.77 -3.12
N LEU A 263 -9.36 15.02 -2.04
CA LEU A 263 -8.32 14.50 -1.14
C LEU A 263 -7.44 15.60 -0.50
N ARG A 264 -7.98 16.82 -0.30
CA ARG A 264 -7.21 17.96 0.21
C ARG A 264 -6.57 17.63 1.55
N ASP A 265 -7.34 17.17 2.51
CA ASP A 265 -6.86 16.92 3.87
C ASP A 265 -5.80 15.80 3.88
N GLU A 266 -5.99 14.75 3.07
CA GLU A 266 -5.04 13.66 2.92
C GLU A 266 -3.73 14.13 2.25
N LEU A 267 -3.83 15.00 1.25
CA LEU A 267 -2.67 15.60 0.58
C LEU A 267 -1.89 16.53 1.51
N GLU A 268 -2.58 17.39 2.28
CA GLU A 268 -1.96 18.24 3.30
C GLU A 268 -1.29 17.39 4.39
N HIS A 269 -1.94 16.32 4.84
CA HIS A 269 -1.34 15.40 5.80
C HIS A 269 -0.05 14.77 5.24
N LEU A 270 -0.05 14.33 3.99
CA LEU A 270 1.14 13.80 3.34
C LEU A 270 2.23 14.87 3.19
N HIS A 271 1.87 16.11 2.85
CA HIS A 271 2.80 17.23 2.75
C HIS A 271 3.55 17.45 4.06
N HIS A 272 2.82 17.61 5.17
CA HIS A 272 3.40 17.85 6.50
C HIS A 272 4.25 16.68 7.01
N ASN A 273 3.90 15.43 6.67
CA ASN A 273 4.61 14.24 7.13
C ASN A 273 5.71 13.74 6.18
N SER A 274 6.00 14.46 5.09
CA SER A 274 6.98 14.04 4.08
C SER A 274 8.43 14.41 4.40
N ALA A 275 8.69 15.03 5.57
CA ALA A 275 9.98 15.65 5.90
C ALA A 275 10.48 16.64 4.81
N GLY A 276 9.55 17.37 4.19
CA GLY A 276 9.84 18.35 3.14
C GLY A 276 10.06 17.77 1.74
N ARG A 277 9.91 16.45 1.55
CA ARG A 277 10.08 15.81 0.22
C ARG A 277 8.89 16.01 -0.70
N PHE A 278 7.69 16.20 -0.16
CA PHE A 278 6.48 16.40 -0.96
C PHE A 278 6.00 17.83 -0.85
N ASN A 279 5.91 18.53 -1.98
CA ASN A 279 5.41 19.90 -2.07
C ASN A 279 4.18 19.96 -2.96
N ILE A 280 3.24 20.84 -2.62
CA ILE A 280 1.96 21.00 -3.33
C ILE A 280 1.72 22.47 -3.63
N PHE A 281 1.28 22.75 -4.85
CA PHE A 281 0.80 24.04 -5.28
C PHE A 281 -0.59 23.92 -5.90
N TYR A 282 -1.58 24.53 -5.26
CA TYR A 282 -2.96 24.52 -5.74
C TYR A 282 -3.23 25.69 -6.68
N VAL A 283 -4.02 25.45 -7.72
CA VAL A 283 -4.47 26.46 -8.70
C VAL A 283 -5.99 26.38 -8.85
N LEU A 284 -6.67 27.52 -8.68
CA LEU A 284 -8.13 27.60 -8.77
C LEU A 284 -8.57 28.57 -9.86
N ASN A 285 -9.60 28.21 -10.64
CA ASN A 285 -10.23 29.15 -11.55
C ASN A 285 -11.03 30.23 -10.79
N ASN A 286 -11.77 29.81 -9.76
CA ASN A 286 -12.67 30.63 -8.96
C ASN A 286 -12.21 30.57 -7.49
N PRO A 287 -11.11 31.23 -7.12
CA PRO A 287 -10.60 31.19 -5.76
C PRO A 287 -11.51 31.95 -4.78
N PRO A 288 -11.61 31.51 -3.51
CA PRO A 288 -12.24 32.31 -2.45
C PRO A 288 -11.40 33.55 -2.12
N PRO A 289 -11.98 34.57 -1.46
CA PRO A 289 -11.21 35.68 -0.92
C PRO A 289 -10.07 35.21 -0.01
N GLY A 290 -8.86 35.77 -0.20
CA GLY A 290 -7.68 35.42 0.60
C GLY A 290 -6.91 34.18 0.12
N TRP A 291 -7.27 33.60 -1.03
CA TRP A 291 -6.51 32.51 -1.64
C TRP A 291 -5.06 32.90 -1.94
N LYS A 292 -4.13 32.02 -1.57
CA LYS A 292 -2.68 32.23 -1.73
C LYS A 292 -2.05 31.39 -2.85
N GLY A 293 -2.83 30.50 -3.46
CA GLY A 293 -2.37 29.65 -4.56
C GLY A 293 -2.47 30.34 -5.92
N GLY A 294 -2.31 29.57 -6.98
CA GLY A 294 -2.49 30.06 -8.34
C GLY A 294 -3.95 30.41 -8.64
N VAL A 295 -4.15 31.38 -9.51
CA VAL A 295 -5.47 31.84 -9.96
C VAL A 295 -5.60 31.70 -11.47
N GLY A 296 -6.74 31.23 -11.94
CA GLY A 296 -7.00 30.97 -13.35
C GLY A 296 -6.51 29.58 -13.78
N PHE A 297 -5.93 29.50 -14.98
CA PHE A 297 -5.32 28.26 -15.46
C PHE A 297 -3.86 28.16 -15.02
N VAL A 298 -3.33 26.93 -14.96
CA VAL A 298 -1.91 26.70 -14.71
C VAL A 298 -1.09 27.42 -15.79
N THR A 299 -0.16 28.28 -15.38
CA THR A 299 0.68 29.05 -16.30
C THR A 299 2.04 28.41 -16.50
N LYS A 300 2.75 28.80 -17.57
CA LYS A 300 4.13 28.35 -17.82
C LYS A 300 5.06 28.73 -16.67
N GLU A 301 4.91 29.92 -16.10
CA GLU A 301 5.75 30.43 -15.02
C GLU A 301 5.56 29.58 -13.76
N GLN A 302 4.33 29.15 -13.47
CA GLN A 302 4.04 28.22 -12.40
C GLN A 302 4.68 26.84 -12.67
N VAL A 303 4.56 26.31 -13.89
CA VAL A 303 5.24 25.06 -14.27
C VAL A 303 6.75 25.17 -14.10
N ALA A 304 7.35 26.27 -14.56
CA ALA A 304 8.79 26.52 -14.44
C ALA A 304 9.26 26.64 -12.99
N HIS A 305 8.43 27.21 -12.11
CA HIS A 305 8.76 27.42 -10.71
C HIS A 305 8.62 26.14 -9.88
N TYR A 306 7.54 25.37 -10.07
CA TYR A 306 7.20 24.25 -9.20
C TYR A 306 7.64 22.88 -9.73
N MET A 307 7.87 22.71 -11.04
CA MET A 307 8.33 21.43 -11.59
C MET A 307 9.86 21.32 -11.57
N PRO A 308 10.42 20.10 -11.40
CA PRO A 308 11.86 19.90 -11.43
C PRO A 308 12.41 20.15 -12.83
N SER A 309 13.46 20.99 -12.97
CA SER A 309 14.14 21.24 -14.25
C SER A 309 14.40 19.97 -15.07
N GLN A 310 14.25 20.07 -16.39
CA GLN A 310 14.50 18.97 -17.34
C GLN A 310 15.92 18.40 -17.27
N GLU A 311 16.89 19.17 -16.78
CA GLU A 311 18.29 18.76 -16.64
C GLU A 311 18.52 17.82 -15.45
N LYS A 312 17.58 17.77 -14.51
CA LYS A 312 17.66 16.86 -13.36
C LYS A 312 17.28 15.45 -13.80
N ASP A 313 17.71 14.46 -13.01
CA ASP A 313 17.04 13.16 -13.00
C ASP A 313 15.62 13.35 -12.50
N CYS A 314 14.69 13.56 -13.44
CA CYS A 314 13.31 13.84 -13.14
C CYS A 314 12.33 13.18 -14.11
N LYS A 315 11.09 13.03 -13.68
CA LYS A 315 9.94 12.72 -14.52
C LYS A 315 8.79 13.69 -14.23
N ILE A 316 8.03 14.04 -15.26
CA ILE A 316 6.80 14.82 -15.17
C ILE A 316 5.62 13.90 -15.47
N LEU A 317 4.69 13.78 -14.54
CA LEU A 317 3.46 13.01 -14.68
C LEU A 317 2.28 13.94 -14.89
N MET A 318 1.40 13.61 -15.83
CA MET A 318 0.22 14.43 -16.11
C MET A 318 -1.05 13.59 -16.17
N CYS A 319 -2.11 14.08 -15.51
CA CYS A 319 -3.45 13.51 -15.64
C CYS A 319 -4.52 14.58 -15.40
N GLY A 320 -5.44 14.75 -16.34
CA GLY A 320 -6.50 15.76 -16.23
C GLY A 320 -7.36 15.88 -17.48
N PRO A 321 -8.28 16.86 -17.52
CA PRO A 321 -9.13 17.09 -18.67
C PRO A 321 -8.34 17.38 -19.96
N PRO A 322 -8.83 16.98 -21.15
CA PRO A 322 -8.09 17.17 -22.41
C PRO A 322 -7.59 18.60 -22.69
N PRO A 323 -8.37 19.67 -22.40
CA PRO A 323 -7.88 21.04 -22.59
C PRO A 323 -6.67 21.37 -21.71
N MET A 324 -6.68 20.94 -20.45
CA MET A 324 -5.55 21.10 -19.53
C MET A 324 -4.34 20.33 -20.03
N MET A 325 -4.53 19.07 -20.45
CA MET A 325 -3.44 18.25 -20.99
C MET A 325 -2.80 18.91 -22.22
N GLY A 326 -3.59 19.52 -23.10
CA GLY A 326 -3.07 20.27 -24.26
C GLY A 326 -2.24 21.49 -23.87
N ALA A 327 -2.73 22.30 -22.92
CA ALA A 327 -2.01 23.48 -22.45
C ALA A 327 -0.69 23.12 -21.76
N MET A 328 -0.68 22.10 -20.90
CA MET A 328 0.51 21.69 -20.17
C MET A 328 1.59 21.11 -21.11
N LYS A 329 1.20 20.37 -22.15
CA LYS A 329 2.15 19.92 -23.19
C LYS A 329 2.88 21.11 -23.84
N LYS A 330 2.14 22.16 -24.19
CA LYS A 330 2.70 23.38 -24.77
C LYS A 330 3.66 24.08 -23.80
N HIS A 331 3.29 24.21 -22.52
CA HIS A 331 4.18 24.81 -21.52
C HIS A 331 5.47 24.00 -21.33
N LEU A 332 5.37 22.66 -21.25
CA LEU A 332 6.54 21.79 -21.12
C LEU A 332 7.45 21.86 -22.37
N GLU A 333 6.88 21.94 -23.57
CA GLU A 333 7.64 22.14 -24.82
C GLU A 333 8.39 23.48 -24.82
N GLU A 334 7.72 24.58 -24.44
CA GLU A 334 8.35 25.89 -24.31
C GLU A 334 9.48 25.90 -23.26
N LEU A 335 9.34 25.09 -22.21
CA LEU A 335 10.34 24.85 -21.16
C LEU A 335 11.38 23.76 -21.53
N LYS A 336 11.39 23.31 -22.78
CA LYS A 336 12.39 22.38 -23.35
C LYS A 336 12.36 20.96 -22.77
N TYR A 337 11.25 20.53 -22.17
CA TYR A 337 11.06 19.11 -21.88
C TYR A 337 10.83 18.33 -23.19
N PRO A 338 11.23 17.06 -23.25
CA PRO A 338 10.94 16.18 -24.37
C PRO A 338 9.43 16.06 -24.61
N ALA A 339 9.02 16.12 -25.88
CA ALA A 339 7.63 15.93 -26.25
C ALA A 339 7.14 14.53 -25.81
N PRO A 340 5.98 14.44 -25.14
CA PRO A 340 5.44 13.15 -24.73
C PRO A 340 4.98 12.35 -25.96
N ARG A 341 5.17 11.03 -25.90
CA ARG A 341 4.66 10.10 -26.92
C ARG A 341 3.13 10.04 -26.88
N THR A 342 2.52 9.64 -28.00
CA THR A 342 1.08 9.37 -28.07
C THR A 342 0.65 8.31 -27.05
N ILE A 343 1.50 7.30 -26.85
CA ILE A 343 1.36 6.30 -25.79
C ILE A 343 2.64 6.38 -24.95
N SER A 344 2.50 6.87 -23.72
CA SER A 344 3.65 7.04 -22.83
C SER A 344 4.29 5.70 -22.45
N LYS A 345 5.61 5.69 -22.41
CA LYS A 345 6.43 4.58 -21.91
C LYS A 345 7.12 4.98 -20.63
N ILE A 346 7.52 4.00 -19.83
CA ILE A 346 8.15 4.23 -18.52
C ILE A 346 9.42 5.10 -18.62
N ASP A 347 10.18 4.98 -19.72
CA ASP A 347 11.41 5.73 -19.94
C ASP A 347 11.16 7.20 -20.32
N ASP A 348 9.94 7.57 -20.68
CA ASP A 348 9.63 8.95 -21.06
C ASP A 348 9.84 9.89 -19.86
N GLN A 349 10.45 11.04 -20.11
CA GLN A 349 10.58 12.08 -19.08
C GLN A 349 9.21 12.71 -18.78
N VAL A 350 8.37 12.88 -19.79
CA VAL A 350 6.98 13.34 -19.64
C VAL A 350 6.03 12.16 -19.89
N PHE A 351 5.36 11.71 -18.83
CA PHE A 351 4.42 10.60 -18.85
C PHE A 351 2.98 11.09 -18.70
N LEU A 352 2.11 10.67 -19.61
CA LEU A 352 0.69 10.98 -19.61
C LEU A 352 -0.09 9.73 -19.18
N PHE A 353 -0.91 9.86 -18.13
CA PHE A 353 -1.75 8.77 -17.64
C PHE A 353 -2.97 8.49 -18.50
#